data_AF-C8VZ56-F1
#
_entry.id   AF-C8VZ56-F1
#
_cell.length_a   1.000
_cell.length_b   1.000
_cell.length_c   1.000
_cell.angle_alpha   90.00
_cell.angle_beta   90.00
_cell.angle_gamma   90.00
#
_symmetry.space_group_name_H-M   'P 1'
#
loop_
_entity.id
_entity.type
_entity.pdbx_description
1 polymer ?
#
loop_
_entity_poly.entity_id
_entity_poly.type
_entity_poly.pdbx_seq_one_letter_code
_entity_poly.pdbx_strand_id
1 'polypeptide(L)' 'MSKRSPVYKQLTGELNKEKKRCILEENKICDDCCECFVCELDPTKICDNCAKCLGINELYEFDQVDDFIFIEDEDECI' A
#
# COMPACT_ATOMS: atom_id res chain seq x y z
N MET A 1 -2.27 17.94 26.18
CA MET A 1 -2.68 18.68 24.97
C MET A 1 -2.42 17.80 23.77
N SER A 2 -3.48 17.26 23.18
CA SER A 2 -3.43 16.30 22.07
C SER A 2 -3.23 17.05 20.76
N LYS A 3 -2.16 16.72 20.02
CA LYS A 3 -2.03 17.09 18.61
C LYS A 3 -1.59 15.85 17.85
N ARG A 4 -2.47 14.86 17.76
CA ARG A 4 -2.29 13.79 16.77
C ARG A 4 -2.94 14.24 15.46
N SER A 5 -2.14 14.22 14.39
CA SER A 5 -2.47 14.67 13.03
C SER A 5 -3.72 13.94 12.46
N PRO A 6 -4.54 14.57 11.61
CA PRO A 6 -5.85 14.02 11.20
C PRO A 6 -5.78 12.84 10.21
N VAL A 7 -4.62 12.55 9.63
CA VAL A 7 -4.51 11.67 8.45
C VAL A 7 -4.87 10.21 8.75
N TYR A 8 -4.68 9.73 9.98
CA TYR A 8 -4.91 8.32 10.30
C TYR A 8 -6.30 8.03 10.91
N LYS A 9 -7.18 9.05 11.04
CA LYS A 9 -8.45 8.92 11.78
C LYS A 9 -9.66 8.46 10.96
N GLN A 10 -9.52 8.16 9.67
CA GLN A 10 -10.66 7.93 8.77
C GLN A 10 -10.93 6.46 8.38
N LEU A 11 -10.41 5.46 9.11
CA LEU A 11 -10.70 4.05 8.82
C LEU A 11 -11.25 3.25 10.00
N THR A 12 -11.86 3.90 11.00
CA THR A 12 -12.61 3.18 12.04
C THR A 12 -14.08 3.01 11.62
N GLY A 13 -14.28 2.39 10.45
CA GLY A 13 -15.45 1.54 10.23
C GLY A 13 -15.08 0.14 10.72
N GLU A 14 -16.02 -0.58 11.30
CA GLU A 14 -15.84 -1.91 11.88
C GLU A 14 -15.33 -2.91 10.82
N LEU A 15 -14.02 -2.94 10.59
CA LEU A 15 -13.39 -3.86 9.66
C LEU A 15 -13.00 -5.12 10.42
N ASN A 16 -13.58 -6.23 9.95
CA ASN A 16 -13.24 -7.61 10.28
C ASN A 16 -11.76 -7.71 10.68
N LYS A 17 -11.48 -8.16 11.92
CA LYS A 17 -10.15 -8.14 12.52
C LYS A 17 -9.28 -9.28 11.95
N GLU A 18 -9.30 -9.43 10.64
CA GLU A 18 -8.41 -10.33 9.93
C GLU A 18 -6.99 -9.85 10.17
N LYS A 19 -6.16 -10.77 10.68
CA LYS A 19 -4.76 -10.48 10.94
C LYS A 19 -4.08 -10.18 9.62
N LYS A 20 -3.65 -8.93 9.42
CA LYS A 20 -2.88 -8.53 8.24
C LYS A 20 -1.59 -9.33 8.16
N ARG A 21 -1.22 -9.76 6.96
CA ARG A 21 0.08 -10.39 6.69
C ARG A 21 1.16 -9.33 6.52
N CYS A 22 2.40 -9.67 6.83
CA CYS A 22 3.53 -8.80 6.56
C CYS A 22 3.78 -8.71 5.05
N ILE A 23 4.01 -7.49 4.55
CA ILE A 23 4.31 -7.27 3.13
C ILE A 23 5.74 -7.71 2.74
N LEU A 24 6.67 -7.70 3.71
CA LEU A 24 8.07 -8.11 3.49
C LEU A 24 8.27 -9.61 3.68
N GLU A 25 7.44 -10.25 4.51
CA GLU A 25 7.59 -11.65 4.91
C GLU A 25 6.26 -12.39 4.75
N GLU A 26 6.12 -13.14 3.67
CA GLU A 26 4.87 -13.83 3.31
C GLU A 26 4.29 -14.67 4.47
N ASN A 27 5.14 -15.36 5.23
CA ASN A 27 4.74 -16.26 6.31
C ASN A 27 4.59 -15.58 7.70
N LYS A 28 4.72 -14.24 7.77
CA LYS A 28 4.64 -13.48 9.01
C LYS A 28 3.31 -12.74 9.13
N ILE A 29 2.74 -12.75 10.33
CA ILE A 29 1.62 -11.87 10.70
C ILE A 29 2.20 -10.50 11.03
N CYS A 30 1.60 -9.44 10.50
CA CYS A 30 2.01 -8.08 10.81
C CYS A 30 1.90 -7.81 12.32
N ASP A 31 3.02 -7.40 12.92
CA ASP A 31 3.19 -7.04 14.32
C ASP A 31 3.40 -5.53 14.53
N ASP A 32 3.13 -4.74 13.49
CA ASP A 32 3.29 -3.28 13.46
C ASP A 32 4.75 -2.81 13.69
N CYS A 33 5.75 -3.60 13.27
CA CYS A 33 7.18 -3.25 13.40
C CYS A 33 7.62 -2.00 12.62
N CYS A 34 6.83 -1.57 11.63
CA CYS A 34 7.10 -0.41 10.76
C CYS A 34 8.34 -0.51 9.85
N GLU A 35 8.99 -1.68 9.75
CA GLU A 35 10.18 -1.87 8.90
C GLU A 35 9.89 -1.64 7.41
N CYS A 36 8.67 -1.98 6.96
CA CYS A 36 8.23 -1.76 5.58
C CYS A 36 8.15 -0.28 5.17
N PHE A 37 8.26 0.66 6.12
CA PHE A 37 8.33 2.10 5.84
C PHE A 37 9.76 2.61 5.72
N VAL A 38 10.79 1.79 5.92
CA VAL A 38 12.20 2.20 5.83
C VAL A 38 12.72 1.92 4.42
N CYS A 39 13.52 2.82 3.87
CA CYS A 39 14.13 2.61 2.56
C CYS A 39 15.22 1.53 2.63
N GLU A 40 15.10 0.50 1.77
CA GLU A 40 16.07 -0.60 1.70
C GLU A 40 17.50 -0.11 1.36
N LEU A 41 17.61 0.96 0.57
CA LEU A 41 18.92 1.53 0.18
C LEU A 41 19.47 2.53 1.20
N ASP A 42 18.62 3.13 2.02
CA ASP A 42 19.01 4.18 2.97
C ASP A 42 18.18 4.04 4.26
N PRO A 43 18.72 3.40 5.30
CA PRO A 43 17.99 3.17 6.55
C PRO A 43 17.66 4.46 7.32
N THR A 44 18.20 5.61 6.91
CA THR A 44 17.87 6.92 7.50
C THR A 44 16.64 7.57 6.86
N LYS A 45 16.10 6.99 5.77
CA LYS A 45 14.97 7.53 5.02
C LYS A 45 13.72 6.68 5.17
N ILE A 46 12.58 7.38 5.21
CA ILE A 46 11.27 6.75 4.98
C ILE A 46 11.18 6.41 3.49
N CYS A 47 10.75 5.18 3.18
CA CYS A 47 10.52 4.73 1.82
C CYS A 47 9.42 5.59 1.18
N ASP A 48 9.78 6.25 0.08
CA ASP A 48 8.89 7.07 -0.76
C ASP A 48 8.40 6.29 -1.99
N ASN A 49 8.61 4.97 -2.01
CA ASN A 49 8.30 4.08 -3.13
C ASN A 49 8.95 4.49 -4.47
N CYS A 50 10.14 5.12 -4.43
CA CYS A 50 10.85 5.52 -5.66
C CYS A 50 11.39 4.36 -6.51
N ALA A 51 11.22 3.10 -6.08
CA ALA A 51 11.63 1.88 -6.79
C ALA A 51 13.12 1.74 -7.14
N LYS A 52 13.99 2.63 -6.66
CA LYS A 52 15.45 2.57 -6.91
C LYS A 52 16.09 1.27 -6.40
N CYS A 53 15.58 0.70 -5.30
CA CYS A 53 16.02 -0.59 -4.77
C CYS A 53 15.76 -1.77 -5.71
N LEU A 54 14.81 -1.62 -6.65
CA LEU A 54 14.48 -2.63 -7.65
C LEU A 54 15.34 -2.51 -8.91
N GLY A 55 16.29 -1.56 -8.97
CA GLY A 55 17.07 -1.28 -10.17
C GLY A 55 16.24 -0.67 -11.31
N ILE A 56 15.01 -0.25 -11.00
CA ILE A 56 14.12 0.47 -11.90
C ILE A 56 14.65 1.89 -12.00
N ASN A 57 15.54 2.14 -12.97
CA ASN A 57 15.81 3.49 -13.43
C ASN A 57 14.55 3.99 -14.16
N GLU A 58 14.32 5.31 -14.14
CA GLU A 58 13.11 6.06 -14.55
C GLU A 58 12.68 5.89 -16.04
N LEU A 59 13.02 4.77 -16.69
CA LEU A 59 12.80 4.46 -18.10
C LEU A 59 11.74 3.39 -18.35
N TYR A 60 10.91 3.06 -17.36
CA TYR A 60 9.64 2.41 -17.67
C TYR A 60 8.68 3.52 -18.05
N GLU A 61 8.71 3.84 -19.35
CA GLU A 61 7.65 4.59 -20.01
C GLU A 61 6.34 3.90 -19.60
N PHE A 62 5.50 4.63 -18.88
CA PHE A 62 4.18 4.14 -18.52
C PHE A 62 3.47 3.87 -19.84
N ASP A 63 3.37 2.59 -20.24
CA ASP A 63 2.47 2.21 -21.32
C ASP A 63 1.10 2.77 -20.90
N GLN A 64 0.62 3.73 -21.67
CA GLN A 64 -0.63 4.42 -21.40
C GLN A 64 -1.68 3.32 -21.20
N VAL A 65 -2.27 3.26 -20.02
CA VAL A 65 -3.48 2.46 -19.82
C VAL A 65 -4.54 3.20 -20.63
N ASP A 66 -4.68 2.80 -21.89
CA ASP A 66 -5.47 3.54 -22.86
C ASP A 66 -6.96 3.50 -22.51
N ASP A 67 -7.43 2.41 -21.90
CA ASP A 67 -8.85 2.21 -21.63
C ASP A 67 -9.12 1.51 -20.28
N PHE A 68 -9.93 2.17 -19.45
CA PHE A 68 -10.63 1.52 -18.35
C PHE A 68 -11.90 0.88 -18.90
N ILE A 69 -11.95 -0.46 -18.93
CA ILE A 69 -13.18 -1.18 -19.29
C ILE A 69 -14.10 -1.18 -18.06
N PHE A 70 -15.20 -0.44 -18.11
CA PHE A 70 -16.29 -0.59 -17.17
C PHE A 70 -17.08 -1.84 -17.57
N ILE A 71 -16.99 -2.89 -16.76
CA ILE A 71 -17.87 -4.05 -16.88
C ILE A 71 -19.14 -3.66 -16.11
N GLU A 72 -20.23 -3.41 -16.84
CA GLU A 72 -21.57 -3.34 -16.25
C GLU A 72 -22.00 -4.77 -15.97
N ASP A 73 -21.80 -5.23 -14.73
CA ASP A 73 -22.45 -6.44 -14.25
C ASP A 73 -23.95 -6.11 -14.10
N GLU A 74 -24.76 -6.41 -15.12
CA GLU A 74 -26.21 -6.57 -14.95
C GLU A 74 -26.48 -7.82 -14.11
N ASP A 75 -26.14 -7.76 -12.82
CA ASP A 75 -26.72 -8.65 -11.82
C ASP A 75 -28.17 -8.18 -11.59
N GLU A 76 -29.06 -8.53 -12.52
CA GLU A 76 -30.49 -8.63 -12.25
C GLU A 76 -30.67 -9.58 -11.06
N CYS A 77 -30.97 -9.02 -9.88
CA CYS A 77 -31.56 -9.77 -8.80
C CYS A 77 -32.94 -10.29 -9.26
N ILE A 78 -33.01 -11.55 -9.71
CA ILE A 78 -34.23 -12.39 -9.72
C ILE A 78 -34.06 -13.53 -8.72
#